data_AF-A0A4U6CU89-F1
#
_entry.id   AF-A0A4U6CU89-F1
#
_cell.length_a   1.000
_cell.length_b   1.000
_cell.length_c   1.000
_cell.angle_alpha   90.00
_cell.angle_beta   90.00
_cell.angle_gamma   90.00
#
_symmetry.space_group_name_H-M   'P 1'
#
loop_
_entity.id
_entity.type
_entity.pdbx_description
1 polymer ?
#
loop_
_entity_poly.entity_id
_entity_poly.type
_entity_poly.pdbx_seq_one_letter_code
_entity_poly.pdbx_strand_id
1 'polypeptide(L)'
;MKNVYRRKVILLHTNEKGEKCALSASHVNKYIRIYTGANFSAKDFRTWTGTVTAFEFLSSQSEYKTKREFTKTVNTCLGAVAAHLGNTRTVCRKYYVHPAVFLAYEKGKIQRIFHKEVDHAKYLSDNELHVKALLAHLA
;
A
#
# COMPACT_ATOMS: atom_id res chain seq x y z
N MET A 1 4.62 -31.57 30.54
CA MET A 1 4.49 -30.17 30.09
C MET A 1 4.95 -30.03 28.64
N LYS A 2 4.02 -30.02 27.66
CA LYS A 2 4.24 -29.47 26.30
C LYS A 2 2.90 -28.99 25.75
N ASN A 3 2.39 -27.88 26.28
CA ASN A 3 1.24 -27.20 25.68
C ASN A 3 1.78 -26.33 24.53
N VAL A 4 2.12 -26.99 23.42
CA VAL A 4 2.51 -26.32 22.19
C VAL A 4 1.22 -25.78 21.61
N TYR A 5 1.01 -24.46 21.72
CA TYR A 5 -0.05 -23.74 21.01
C TYR A 5 0.00 -24.13 19.53
N ARG A 6 -0.82 -25.09 19.09
CA ARG A 6 -1.07 -25.35 17.67
C ARG A 6 -1.62 -24.04 17.11
N ARG A 7 -0.82 -23.32 16.32
CA ARG A 7 -1.32 -22.17 15.55
C ARG A 7 -2.51 -22.66 14.73
N LYS A 8 -3.70 -22.17 15.07
CA LYS A 8 -4.92 -22.48 14.33
C LYS A 8 -4.73 -21.93 12.91
N VAL A 9 -4.67 -22.82 11.93
CA VAL A 9 -4.66 -22.43 10.51
C VAL A 9 -6.08 -22.01 10.15
N ILE A 10 -6.23 -20.77 9.70
CA ILE A 10 -7.55 -20.18 9.42
C ILE A 10 -7.92 -20.34 7.94
N LEU A 11 -6.93 -20.25 7.04
CA LEU A 11 -7.14 -20.39 5.59
C LEU A 11 -6.85 -21.83 5.15
N LEU A 12 -7.90 -22.51 4.70
CA LEU A 12 -7.86 -23.89 4.22
C LEU A 12 -8.49 -23.96 2.82
N HIS A 13 -8.02 -24.88 2.00
CA HIS A 13 -8.68 -25.28 0.76
C HIS A 13 -8.86 -26.80 0.74
N THR A 14 -9.76 -27.28 -0.12
CA THR A 14 -9.95 -28.71 -0.35
C THR A 14 -9.24 -29.10 -1.65
N ASN A 15 -8.40 -30.13 -1.61
CA ASN A 15 -7.73 -30.65 -2.79
C ASN A 15 -8.65 -31.61 -3.58
N GLU A 16 -8.18 -32.10 -4.73
CA GLU A 16 -8.92 -33.03 -5.59
C GLU A 16 -9.29 -34.36 -4.91
N LYS A 17 -8.58 -34.74 -3.84
CA LYS A 17 -8.84 -35.95 -3.04
C LYS A 17 -9.85 -35.71 -1.91
N GLY A 18 -10.38 -34.50 -1.77
CA GLY A 18 -11.30 -34.13 -0.70
C GLY A 18 -10.62 -33.79 0.64
N GLU A 19 -9.29 -33.70 0.67
CA GLU A 19 -8.54 -33.43 1.90
C GLU A 19 -8.43 -31.92 2.17
N LYS A 20 -8.50 -31.53 3.45
CA LYS A 20 -8.29 -30.13 3.86
C LYS A 20 -6.80 -29.81 3.93
N CYS A 21 -6.35 -28.88 3.10
CA CYS A 21 -4.96 -28.45 3.01
C CYS A 21 -4.80 -26.99 3.45
N ALA A 22 -3.71 -26.70 4.18
CA ALA A 22 -3.37 -25.35 4.60
C ALA A 22 -3.00 -24.47 3.40
N LEU A 23 -3.55 -23.25 3.35
CA LEU A 23 -3.10 -22.24 2.40
C LEU A 23 -1.81 -21.60 2.93
N SER A 24 -0.80 -21.48 2.06
CA SER A 24 0.51 -20.91 2.41
C SER A 24 0.79 -19.66 1.57
N ALA A 25 1.80 -18.88 1.96
CA ALA A 25 2.23 -17.71 1.20
C ALA A 25 2.68 -18.06 -0.23
N SER A 26 3.26 -19.25 -0.45
CA SER A 26 3.66 -19.69 -1.80
C SER A 26 2.45 -19.93 -2.71
N HIS A 27 1.36 -20.47 -2.17
CA HIS A 27 0.10 -20.63 -2.90
C HIS A 27 -0.47 -19.28 -3.35
N VAL A 28 -0.54 -18.31 -2.44
CA VAL A 28 -1.05 -16.95 -2.75
C VAL A 28 -0.17 -16.26 -3.80
N ASN A 29 1.15 -16.31 -3.64
CA ASN A 29 2.06 -15.68 -4.61
C ASN A 29 2.04 -16.39 -5.97
N LYS A 30 1.85 -17.71 -6.01
CA LYS A 30 1.64 -18.45 -7.28
C LYS A 30 0.35 -17.98 -7.97
N TYR A 31 -0.74 -17.85 -7.22
CA TYR A 31 -2.00 -17.32 -7.72
C TYR A 31 -1.82 -15.92 -8.33
N ILE A 32 -1.21 -14.99 -7.59
CA ILE A 32 -0.95 -13.62 -8.06
C ILE A 32 -0.19 -13.62 -9.39
N ARG A 33 0.91 -14.38 -9.50
CA ARG A 33 1.70 -14.44 -10.74
C ARG A 33 0.92 -14.97 -11.93
N ILE A 34 0.11 -16.02 -11.73
CA ILE A 34 -0.70 -16.63 -12.79
C ILE A 34 -1.69 -15.60 -13.36
N TYR A 35 -2.42 -14.89 -12.50
CA TYR A 35 -3.49 -14.00 -12.94
C TYR A 35 -3.02 -12.60 -13.35
N THR A 36 -1.85 -12.16 -12.88
CA THR A 36 -1.27 -10.89 -13.33
C THR A 36 -0.39 -11.02 -14.57
N GLY A 37 0.06 -12.23 -14.91
CA GLY A 37 1.02 -12.46 -16.01
C GLY A 37 2.40 -11.83 -15.76
N ALA A 38 2.67 -11.35 -14.55
CA ALA A 38 3.89 -10.64 -14.19
C ALA A 38 4.45 -11.14 -12.84
N ASN A 39 5.68 -10.76 -12.52
CA ASN A 39 6.36 -11.17 -11.29
C ASN A 39 5.91 -10.35 -10.07
N PHE A 40 4.60 -10.18 -9.90
CA PHE A 40 4.02 -9.57 -8.71
C PHE A 40 3.89 -10.58 -7.57
N SER A 41 3.83 -10.05 -6.36
CA SER A 41 3.70 -10.77 -5.10
C SER A 41 2.73 -10.03 -4.17
N ALA A 42 2.35 -10.67 -3.07
CA ALA A 42 1.54 -10.04 -2.03
C ALA A 42 2.19 -8.76 -1.44
N LYS A 43 3.52 -8.63 -1.54
CA LYS A 43 4.24 -7.43 -1.10
C LYS A 43 3.89 -6.23 -1.98
N ASP A 44 3.76 -6.42 -3.29
CA ASP A 44 3.51 -5.34 -4.24
C ASP A 44 2.14 -4.69 -3.98
N PHE A 45 1.13 -5.49 -3.66
CA PHE A 45 -0.16 -4.97 -3.18
C PHE A 45 -0.02 -4.12 -1.93
N ARG A 46 0.79 -4.55 -0.95
CA ARG A 46 1.02 -3.76 0.27
C ARG A 46 1.80 -2.47 0.00
N THR A 47 2.74 -2.48 -0.94
CA THR A 47 3.48 -1.28 -1.36
C THR A 47 2.58 -0.32 -2.14
N TRP A 48 1.71 -0.85 -3.01
CA TRP A 48 0.71 -0.05 -3.71
C TRP A 48 -0.27 0.60 -2.73
N THR A 49 -0.93 -0.19 -1.88
CA THR A 49 -1.87 0.33 -0.90
C THR A 49 -1.20 1.30 0.08
N GLY A 50 0.01 1.00 0.57
CA GLY A 50 0.75 1.92 1.43
C GLY A 50 1.03 3.28 0.77
N THR A 51 1.31 3.28 -0.54
CA THR A 51 1.54 4.49 -1.32
C THR A 51 0.23 5.26 -1.55
N VAL A 52 -0.86 4.58 -1.88
CA VAL A 52 -2.19 5.19 -2.07
C VAL A 52 -2.72 5.79 -0.78
N THR A 53 -2.64 5.07 0.35
CA THR A 53 -3.02 5.59 1.67
C THR A 53 -2.19 6.82 2.06
N ALA A 54 -0.89 6.83 1.75
CA ALA A 54 -0.06 8.00 2.01
C ALA A 54 -0.47 9.20 1.15
N PHE A 55 -0.79 8.98 -0.12
CA PHE A 55 -1.25 10.02 -1.04
C PHE A 55 -2.58 10.61 -0.56
N GLU A 56 -3.58 9.78 -0.31
CA GLU A 56 -4.89 10.18 0.20
C GLU A 56 -4.78 10.98 1.50
N PHE A 57 -3.94 10.52 2.43
CA PHE A 57 -3.70 11.26 3.67
C PHE A 57 -3.14 12.65 3.36
N LEU A 58 -2.08 12.75 2.58
CA LEU A 58 -1.38 14.01 2.35
C LEU A 58 -2.15 14.98 1.43
N SER A 59 -2.96 14.47 0.50
CA SER A 59 -3.84 15.30 -0.34
C SER A 59 -5.02 15.87 0.43
N SER A 60 -5.35 15.36 1.62
CA SER A 60 -6.34 16.00 2.50
C SER A 60 -5.74 17.07 3.44
N GLN A 61 -4.41 17.26 3.43
CA GLN A 61 -3.74 18.21 4.32
C GLN A 61 -3.56 19.58 3.67
N SER A 62 -3.66 20.63 4.47
CA SER A 62 -3.26 21.97 4.05
C SER A 62 -1.75 22.06 3.76
N GLU A 63 -1.37 23.06 2.98
CA GLU A 63 0.05 23.39 2.79
C GLU A 63 0.73 23.69 4.13
N TYR A 64 1.95 23.21 4.29
CA TYR A 64 2.76 23.48 5.47
C TYR A 64 3.50 24.81 5.31
N LYS A 65 3.73 25.53 6.40
CA LYS A 65 4.45 26.81 6.42
C LYS A 65 5.87 26.67 6.94
N THR A 66 6.14 25.61 7.69
CA THR A 66 7.45 25.36 8.30
C THR A 66 7.92 23.91 8.13
N LYS A 67 9.24 23.70 8.19
CA LYS A 67 9.85 22.35 8.17
C LYS A 67 9.36 21.47 9.33
N ARG A 68 9.05 22.08 10.48
CA ARG A 68 8.48 21.37 11.65
C ARG A 68 7.09 20.84 11.35
N GLU A 69 6.23 21.64 10.73
CA GLU A 69 4.88 21.22 10.31
C GLU A 69 4.96 20.12 9.26
N PHE A 70 5.79 20.27 8.22
CA PHE A 70 6.04 19.22 7.23
C PHE A 70 6.40 17.88 7.90
N THR A 71 7.39 17.91 8.79
CA THR A 71 7.87 16.71 9.49
C THR A 71 6.77 16.09 10.34
N LYS A 72 5.97 16.91 11.03
CA LYS A 72 4.82 16.45 11.83
C LYS A 72 3.78 15.77 10.94
N THR A 73 3.39 16.40 9.85
CA THR A 73 2.37 15.85 8.92
C THR A 73 2.83 14.54 8.30
N VAL A 74 4.07 14.45 7.82
CA VAL A 74 4.61 13.21 7.24
C VAL A 74 4.69 12.10 8.29
N ASN A 75 5.04 12.41 9.54
CA ASN A 75 5.04 11.42 10.62
C ASN A 75 3.64 10.92 10.98
N THR A 76 2.63 11.79 10.94
CA THR A 76 1.22 11.39 11.11
C THR A 76 0.76 10.51 9.95
N CYS A 77 1.06 10.87 8.71
CA CYS A 77 0.79 10.06 7.51
C CYS A 77 1.40 8.65 7.66
N LEU A 78 2.68 8.56 8.03
CA LEU A 78 3.33 7.26 8.26
C LEU A 78 2.70 6.49 9.42
N GLY A 79 2.14 7.18 10.42
CA GLY A 79 1.35 6.57 11.47
C GLY A 79 0.07 5.90 10.95
N ALA A 80 -0.65 6.57 10.04
CA ALA A 80 -1.84 6.01 9.40
C ALA A 80 -1.48 4.78 8.53
N VAL A 81 -0.44 4.89 7.71
CA VAL A 81 0.02 3.76 6.87
C VAL A 81 0.52 2.59 7.73
N ALA A 82 1.24 2.88 8.82
CA ALA A 82 1.71 1.87 9.78
C ALA A 82 0.55 1.11 10.41
N ALA A 83 -0.50 1.81 10.85
CA ALA A 83 -1.70 1.22 11.41
C ALA A 83 -2.44 0.36 10.37
N HIS A 84 -2.57 0.83 9.14
CA HIS A 84 -3.23 0.11 8.07
C HIS A 84 -2.50 -1.18 7.68
N LEU A 85 -1.17 -1.14 7.61
CA LEU A 85 -0.37 -2.29 7.17
C LEU A 85 0.06 -3.23 8.31
N GLY A 86 -0.08 -2.82 9.57
CA GLY A 86 0.42 -3.57 10.73
C GLY A 86 1.96 -3.58 10.82
N ASN A 87 2.60 -2.47 10.45
CA ASN A 87 4.06 -2.30 10.40
C ASN A 87 4.49 -1.08 11.21
N THR A 88 5.79 -0.91 11.48
CA THR A 88 6.30 0.34 12.08
C THR A 88 6.39 1.46 11.04
N ARG A 89 6.34 2.72 11.49
CA ARG A 89 6.51 3.90 10.61
C ARG A 89 7.79 3.84 9.80
N THR A 90 8.89 3.41 10.43
CA THR A 90 10.20 3.24 9.78
C THR A 90 10.15 2.20 8.68
N VAL A 91 9.50 1.05 8.91
CA VAL A 91 9.32 0.00 7.91
C VAL A 91 8.45 0.49 6.75
N CYS A 92 7.34 1.19 7.04
CA CYS A 92 6.46 1.76 6.02
C CYS A 92 7.20 2.77 5.14
N ARG A 93 7.92 3.72 5.74
CA ARG A 93 8.72 4.71 5.03
C ARG A 93 9.76 4.06 4.11
N LYS A 94 10.43 3.00 4.58
CA LYS A 94 11.54 2.39 3.84
C LYS A 94 11.08 1.45 2.72
N TYR A 95 9.95 0.75 2.90
CA TYR A 95 9.61 -0.39 2.02
C TYR A 95 8.21 -0.37 1.42
N TYR A 96 7.29 0.46 1.94
CA TYR A 96 5.87 0.38 1.55
C TYR A 96 5.27 1.68 1.02
N VAL A 97 5.92 2.84 1.22
CA VAL A 97 5.46 4.11 0.64
C VAL A 97 6.48 4.59 -0.37
N HIS A 98 6.02 4.83 -1.61
CA HIS A 98 6.88 5.38 -2.64
C HIS A 98 7.32 6.82 -2.29
N PRO A 99 8.63 7.16 -2.33
CA PRO A 99 9.13 8.48 -1.91
C PRO A 99 8.53 9.66 -2.67
N ALA A 100 8.09 9.45 -3.91
CA ALA A 100 7.47 10.47 -4.75
C ALA A 100 6.24 11.13 -4.12
N VAL A 101 5.49 10.41 -3.29
CA VAL A 101 4.34 10.96 -2.56
C VAL A 101 4.79 12.04 -1.58
N PHE A 102 5.86 11.80 -0.83
CA PHE A 102 6.43 12.80 0.08
C PHE A 102 7.03 13.98 -0.67
N LEU A 103 7.72 13.73 -1.79
CA LEU A 103 8.29 14.77 -2.65
C LEU A 103 7.21 15.65 -3.29
N ALA A 104 6.07 15.06 -3.68
CA ALA A 104 4.94 15.81 -4.22
C ALA A 104 4.32 16.72 -3.17
N TYR A 105 4.17 16.25 -1.93
CA TYR A 105 3.71 17.06 -0.81
C TYR A 105 4.71 18.17 -0.46
N GLU A 106 6.00 17.85 -0.39
CA GLU A 106 7.08 18.83 -0.14
C GLU A 106 7.13 19.94 -1.20
N LYS A 107 6.85 19.63 -2.46
CA LYS A 107 6.86 20.62 -3.54
C LYS A 107 5.53 21.34 -3.74
N GLY A 108 4.54 21.14 -2.84
CA GLY A 108 3.19 21.69 -2.99
C GLY A 108 2.42 21.16 -4.23
N LYS A 109 2.89 20.08 -4.85
CA LYS A 109 2.32 19.52 -6.08
C LYS A 109 1.20 18.52 -5.83
N ILE A 110 1.11 17.96 -4.63
CA ILE A 110 0.17 16.87 -4.36
C ILE A 110 -1.29 17.31 -4.53
N GLN A 111 -1.63 18.53 -4.11
CA GLN A 111 -2.98 19.09 -4.25
C GLN A 111 -3.37 19.30 -5.71
N ARG A 112 -2.43 19.82 -6.50
CA ARG A 112 -2.63 19.98 -7.95
C ARG A 112 -2.90 18.64 -8.64
N ILE A 113 -2.22 17.57 -8.21
CA ILE A 113 -2.44 16.23 -8.76
C ILE A 113 -3.82 15.71 -8.34
N PHE A 114 -4.17 15.86 -7.06
CA PHE A 114 -5.44 15.42 -6.50
C PHE A 114 -6.67 16.10 -7.13
N HIS A 115 -6.55 17.39 -7.48
CA HIS A 115 -7.63 18.12 -8.15
C HIS A 115 -7.69 17.93 -9.67
N LYS A 116 -6.75 17.19 -10.26
CA LYS A 116 -6.79 16.89 -11.68
C LYS A 116 -7.89 15.88 -11.95
N GLU A 117 -8.75 16.16 -12.93
CA GLU A 117 -9.71 15.18 -13.41
C GLU A 117 -8.98 13.93 -13.93
N VAL A 118 -9.52 12.78 -13.59
CA VAL A 118 -9.02 11.48 -14.04
C VAL A 118 -10.15 10.75 -14.75
N ASP A 119 -9.81 10.12 -15.87
CA ASP A 119 -10.78 9.31 -16.60
C ASP A 119 -11.16 8.11 -15.73
N HIS A 120 -12.46 7.95 -15.50
CA HIS A 120 -12.97 6.86 -14.69
C HIS A 120 -12.49 5.50 -15.24
N ALA A 121 -11.79 4.75 -14.40
CA ALA A 121 -11.36 3.40 -14.69
C ALA A 121 -12.15 2.40 -13.84
N LYS A 122 -12.75 1.40 -14.47
CA LYS A 122 -13.64 0.41 -13.84
C LYS A 122 -13.08 -0.24 -12.56
N TYR A 123 -11.77 -0.36 -12.43
CA TYR A 123 -11.10 -1.11 -11.36
C TYR A 123 -10.11 -0.29 -10.54
N LEU A 124 -10.03 1.03 -10.75
CA LEU A 124 -9.14 1.91 -9.98
C LEU A 124 -9.95 3.08 -9.43
N SER A 125 -9.76 3.37 -8.14
CA SER A 125 -10.25 4.59 -7.53
C SER A 125 -9.53 5.84 -8.07
N ASP A 126 -10.11 7.01 -7.86
CA ASP A 126 -9.50 8.29 -8.27
C ASP A 126 -8.11 8.49 -7.63
N ASN A 127 -7.95 8.16 -6.34
CA ASN A 127 -6.66 8.21 -5.66
C ASN A 127 -5.63 7.27 -6.30
N GLU A 128 -6.04 6.07 -6.73
CA GLU A 128 -5.16 5.14 -7.44
C GLU A 128 -4.76 5.68 -8.81
N LEU A 129 -5.67 6.35 -9.53
CA LEU A 129 -5.38 7.00 -10.80
C LEU A 129 -4.44 8.19 -10.63
N HIS A 130 -4.63 9.00 -9.60
CA HIS A 130 -3.72 10.10 -9.26
C HIS A 130 -2.33 9.62 -8.89
N VAL A 131 -2.23 8.55 -8.08
CA VAL A 131 -0.94 7.92 -7.76
C VAL A 131 -0.29 7.33 -9.00
N LYS A 132 -1.06 6.65 -9.86
CA LYS A 132 -0.56 6.16 -11.14
C LYS A 132 0.01 7.30 -11.99
N ALA A 133 -0.69 8.43 -12.10
CA ALA A 133 -0.21 9.60 -12.81
C ALA A 133 1.05 10.21 -12.17
N LEU A 134 1.08 10.32 -10.83
CA LEU A 134 2.25 10.79 -10.08
C LEU A 134 3.49 9.94 -10.37
N LEU A 135 3.35 8.61 -10.40
CA LEU A 135 4.45 7.69 -10.61
C LEU A 135 4.85 7.55 -12.08
N ALA A 136 3.93 7.76 -13.03
CA ALA A 136 4.21 7.73 -14.46
C ALA A 136 5.23 8.80 -14.89
N HIS A 137 5.37 9.90 -14.15
CA HIS A 137 6.37 10.94 -14.41
C HIS A 137 7.79 10.59 -13.96
N LEU A 138 8.01 9.39 -13.41
CA LEU A 138 9.30 8.91 -12.91
C LEU A 138 9.90 7.79 -13.78
N ALA A 139 9.13 7.31 -14.76
CA ALA A 139 9.50 6.21 -15.66
C ALA A 139 10.02 6.74 -17.00
#